data_AF-A0A7W4TPI4-F1
#
_entry.id   AF-A0A7W4TPI4-F1
#
_cell.length_a   1.000
_cell.length_b   1.000
_cell.length_c   1.000
_cell.angle_alpha   90.00
_cell.angle_beta   90.00
_cell.angle_gamma   90.00
#
_symmetry.space_group_name_H-M   'P 1'
#
loop_
_entity.id
_entity.type
_entity.pdbx_description
1 polymer ?
#
loop_
_entity_poly.entity_id
_entity_poly.type
_entity_poly.pdbx_seq_one_letter_code
_entity_poly.pdbx_strand_id
1 'polypeptide(L)'
;MSAPEQTPGGSYAPALETPRSPYRRSKATRTNWEMYGWLFMRMSGVVLIVLVFGHLFVNLMTGDGIHQVDWGFVAGKWSSPFWQVWDLLMLWLAQLHGTNGVRTVINDYAERDVTRFWLKMALYLATVIVLVVGTLVIFTFDPCADPSQTFDFCRPAIDDVPTVTSPGT
;
A
#
# COMPACT_ATOMS: atom_id res chain seq x y z
N MET A 1 39.07 -54.62 2.64
CA MET A 1 38.50 -53.30 2.33
C MET A 1 39.47 -52.26 2.85
N SER A 2 40.39 -51.84 2.00
CA SER A 2 41.47 -50.90 2.35
C SER A 2 40.94 -49.47 2.24
N ALA A 3 41.26 -48.63 3.22
CA ALA A 3 40.90 -47.21 3.22
C ALA A 3 41.54 -46.49 2.02
N PRO A 4 40.87 -45.47 1.43
CA PRO A 4 41.48 -44.69 0.35
C PRO A 4 42.69 -43.91 0.88
N GLU A 5 43.80 -44.05 0.18
CA GLU A 5 45.05 -43.36 0.43
C GLU A 5 44.83 -41.84 0.29
N GLN A 6 44.99 -41.11 1.39
CA GLN A 6 44.97 -39.64 1.39
C GLN A 6 46.30 -39.12 0.87
N THR A 7 46.33 -38.73 -0.40
CA THR A 7 47.49 -38.05 -1.00
C THR A 7 47.66 -36.65 -0.36
N PRO A 8 48.77 -36.36 0.33
CA PRO A 8 49.04 -35.04 0.87
C PRO A 8 49.44 -34.13 -0.29
N GLY A 9 48.51 -33.28 -0.74
CA GLY A 9 48.71 -32.37 -1.87
C GLY A 9 47.45 -32.02 -2.65
N GLY A 10 46.33 -32.70 -2.38
CA GLY A 10 45.02 -32.32 -2.92
C GLY A 10 44.59 -30.98 -2.33
N SER A 11 44.78 -29.91 -3.10
CA SER A 11 44.19 -28.60 -2.79
C SER A 11 42.70 -28.81 -2.51
N TYR A 12 42.25 -28.49 -1.30
CA TYR A 12 40.84 -28.34 -0.96
C TYR A 12 40.30 -27.10 -1.68
N ALA A 13 40.28 -27.14 -3.02
CA ALA A 13 39.45 -26.23 -3.77
C ALA A 13 38.01 -26.62 -3.41
N PRO A 14 37.17 -25.71 -2.88
CA PRO A 14 35.75 -25.98 -2.80
C PRO A 14 35.31 -26.46 -4.19
N ALA A 15 34.35 -27.39 -4.26
CA ALA A 15 33.86 -27.91 -5.54
C ALA A 15 33.22 -26.76 -6.35
N LEU A 16 34.06 -25.97 -7.00
CA LEU A 16 33.69 -24.87 -7.86
C LEU A 16 33.20 -25.53 -9.14
N GLU A 17 31.89 -25.44 -9.33
CA GLU A 17 31.24 -25.81 -10.57
C GLU A 17 32.04 -25.23 -11.75
N THR A 18 32.36 -26.05 -12.75
CA THR A 18 33.23 -25.62 -13.86
C THR A 18 32.68 -24.34 -14.52
N PRO A 19 33.52 -23.39 -14.98
CA PRO A 19 33.08 -22.10 -15.56
C PRO A 19 32.12 -22.20 -16.77
N ARG A 20 31.92 -23.41 -17.31
CA ARG A 20 31.00 -23.71 -18.43
C ARG A 20 29.98 -24.78 -18.07
N SER A 21 29.69 -24.99 -16.79
CA SER A 21 28.57 -25.83 -16.42
C SER A 21 27.32 -25.28 -17.09
N PRO A 22 26.51 -26.13 -17.74
CA PRO A 22 25.27 -25.67 -18.33
C PRO A 22 24.44 -25.04 -17.23
N TYR A 23 24.00 -23.79 -17.44
CA TYR A 23 23.10 -23.10 -16.52
C TYR A 23 21.93 -24.03 -16.28
N ARG A 24 21.90 -24.69 -15.11
CA ARG A 24 20.75 -25.45 -14.65
C ARG A 24 19.68 -24.40 -14.39
N ARG A 25 18.97 -24.00 -15.45
CA ARG A 25 17.72 -23.28 -15.33
C ARG A 25 16.87 -24.20 -14.46
N SER A 26 16.75 -23.83 -13.18
CA SER A 26 15.78 -24.41 -12.25
C SER A 26 14.51 -24.60 -13.07
N LYS A 27 14.11 -25.86 -13.24
CA LYS A 27 13.06 -26.29 -14.16
C LYS A 27 11.88 -25.36 -13.95
N ALA A 28 11.66 -24.43 -14.89
CA ALA A 28 10.76 -23.31 -14.73
C ALA A 28 9.44 -23.81 -14.14
N THR A 29 9.25 -23.55 -12.84
CA THR A 29 8.02 -23.93 -12.17
C THR A 29 6.91 -23.25 -12.96
N ARG A 30 5.95 -24.04 -13.40
CA ARG A 30 5.03 -23.82 -14.54
C ARG A 30 4.01 -22.68 -14.33
N THR A 31 4.37 -21.66 -13.57
CA THR A 31 3.49 -20.58 -13.12
C THR A 31 4.15 -19.23 -13.39
N ASN A 32 3.48 -18.41 -14.19
CA ASN A 32 3.92 -17.10 -14.66
C ASN A 32 3.95 -16.02 -13.56
N TRP A 33 4.24 -16.38 -12.30
CA TRP A 33 4.21 -15.47 -11.15
C TRP A 33 5.16 -14.28 -11.31
N GLU A 34 6.35 -14.51 -11.87
CA GLU A 34 7.29 -13.43 -12.18
C GLU A 34 6.74 -12.48 -13.24
N MET A 35 6.06 -13.01 -14.26
CA MET A 35 5.41 -12.20 -15.29
C MET A 35 4.24 -11.40 -14.72
N TYR A 36 3.40 -11.99 -13.87
CA TYR A 36 2.29 -11.29 -13.22
C TYR A 36 2.80 -10.21 -12.27
N GLY A 37 3.83 -10.49 -11.47
CA GLY A 37 4.46 -9.51 -10.60
C GLY A 37 5.11 -8.38 -11.39
N TRP A 38 5.79 -8.71 -12.49
CA TRP A 38 6.36 -7.71 -13.40
C TRP A 38 5.26 -6.81 -13.96
N LEU A 39 4.21 -7.40 -14.55
CA LEU A 39 3.11 -6.67 -15.19
C LEU A 39 2.38 -5.79 -14.18
N PHE A 40 2.11 -6.31 -12.98
CA PHE A 40 1.50 -5.56 -11.89
C PHE A 40 2.28 -4.28 -11.59
N MET A 41 3.61 -4.37 -11.40
CA MET A 41 4.43 -3.19 -11.09
C MET A 41 4.36 -2.11 -12.20
N ARG A 42 4.23 -2.50 -13.47
CA ARG A 42 4.21 -1.55 -14.59
C ARG A 42 2.83 -0.90 -14.70
N MET A 43 1.79 -1.71 -14.72
CA MET A 43 0.41 -1.22 -14.84
C MET A 43 0.00 -0.38 -13.63
N SER A 44 0.31 -0.85 -12.42
CA SER A 44 0.04 -0.07 -11.20
C SER A 44 0.83 1.23 -11.17
N GLY A 45 2.09 1.26 -11.63
CA GLY A 45 2.89 2.49 -11.69
C GLY A 45 2.25 3.56 -12.58
N VAL A 46 1.77 3.18 -13.78
CA VAL A 46 1.09 4.13 -14.68
C VAL A 46 -0.21 4.66 -14.07
N VAL A 47 -1.01 3.78 -13.47
CA VAL A 47 -2.25 4.19 -12.79
C VAL A 47 -1.96 5.09 -11.59
N LEU A 48 -0.93 4.77 -10.81
CA LEU A 48 -0.52 5.54 -9.63
C LEU A 48 -0.04 6.95 -9.97
N ILE A 49 0.57 7.17 -11.13
CA ILE A 49 0.90 8.54 -11.57
C ILE A 49 -0.38 9.39 -11.57
N VAL A 50 -1.44 8.94 -12.22
CA VAL A 50 -2.70 9.71 -12.28
C VAL A 50 -3.31 9.87 -10.88
N LEU A 51 -3.40 8.78 -10.11
CA LEU A 51 -4.02 8.80 -8.78
C LEU A 51 -3.30 9.72 -7.80
N VAL A 52 -1.97 9.59 -7.70
CA VAL A 52 -1.15 10.33 -6.75
C VAL A 52 -1.06 11.80 -7.16
N PHE A 53 -0.81 12.12 -8.43
CA PHE A 53 -0.75 13.52 -8.86
C PHE A 53 -2.12 14.20 -8.71
N GLY A 54 -3.22 13.54 -9.04
CA GLY A 54 -4.56 14.09 -8.81
C GLY A 54 -4.82 14.35 -7.32
N HIS A 55 -4.46 13.41 -6.45
CA HIS A 55 -4.60 13.56 -5.00
C HIS A 55 -3.75 14.72 -4.46
N LEU A 56 -2.47 14.80 -4.84
CA LEU A 56 -1.59 15.88 -4.42
C LEU A 56 -2.07 17.24 -4.95
N PHE A 57 -2.52 17.30 -6.20
CA PHE A 57 -2.98 18.55 -6.81
C PHE A 57 -4.19 19.13 -6.08
N VAL A 58 -5.22 18.32 -5.80
CA VAL A 58 -6.44 18.76 -5.10
C VAL A 58 -6.18 19.10 -3.64
N ASN A 59 -5.16 18.51 -3.01
CA ASN A 59 -4.87 18.81 -1.61
C ASN A 59 -3.91 20.01 -1.45
N LEU A 60 -2.96 20.23 -2.39
CA LEU A 60 -1.90 21.23 -2.24
C LEU A 60 -2.01 22.44 -3.17
N MET A 61 -2.60 22.30 -4.37
CA MET A 61 -2.56 23.34 -5.41
C MET A 61 -3.91 24.06 -5.60
N THR A 62 -5.00 23.56 -5.03
CA THR A 62 -6.31 24.23 -5.08
C THR A 62 -6.60 24.98 -3.79
N GLY A 63 -7.52 25.95 -3.82
CA GLY A 63 -7.94 26.71 -2.62
C GLY A 63 -6.76 27.35 -1.88
N ASP A 64 -6.73 27.19 -0.56
CA ASP A 64 -5.65 27.72 0.32
C ASP A 64 -4.48 26.73 0.50
N GLY A 65 -4.38 25.73 -0.38
CA GLY A 65 -3.33 24.71 -0.35
C GLY A 65 -3.39 23.84 0.91
N ILE A 66 -2.24 23.58 1.54
CA ILE A 66 -2.16 22.69 2.72
C ILE A 66 -2.98 23.19 3.92
N HIS A 67 -3.22 24.51 4.01
CA HIS A 67 -3.91 25.12 5.15
C HIS A 67 -5.41 24.83 5.17
N GLN A 68 -6.00 24.41 4.05
CA GLN A 68 -7.41 24.02 3.99
C GLN A 68 -7.65 22.57 4.42
N VAL A 69 -6.59 21.76 4.59
CA VAL A 69 -6.71 20.33 4.88
C VAL A 69 -7.03 20.14 6.36
N ASP A 70 -8.31 20.26 6.68
CA ASP A 70 -8.88 20.02 7.99
C ASP A 70 -9.94 18.90 7.96
N TRP A 71 -10.60 18.66 9.09
CA TRP A 71 -11.69 17.68 9.19
C TRP A 71 -12.79 17.95 8.15
N GLY A 72 -13.14 19.23 7.97
CA GLY A 72 -14.24 19.63 7.11
C GLY A 72 -13.94 19.39 5.63
N PHE A 73 -12.72 19.65 5.19
CA PHE A 73 -12.26 19.34 3.85
C PHE A 73 -12.32 17.83 3.56
N VAL A 74 -11.84 17.00 4.49
CA VAL A 74 -11.89 15.53 4.34
C VAL A 74 -13.34 15.03 4.33
N ALA A 75 -14.17 15.53 5.24
CA ALA A 75 -15.59 15.18 5.31
C ALA A 75 -16.34 15.58 4.03
N GLY A 76 -16.08 16.77 3.50
CA GLY A 76 -16.63 17.22 2.23
C GLY A 76 -16.22 16.32 1.07
N LYS A 77 -14.94 15.93 0.97
CA LYS A 77 -14.47 15.01 -0.09
C LYS A 77 -15.12 13.63 0.05
N TRP A 78 -15.05 13.02 1.23
CA TRP A 78 -15.56 11.67 1.46
C TRP A 78 -17.08 11.60 1.55
N SER A 79 -17.81 12.72 1.53
CA SER A 79 -19.26 12.73 1.28
C SER A 79 -19.63 12.20 -0.12
N SER A 80 -18.69 12.23 -1.08
CA SER A 80 -18.88 11.69 -2.42
C SER A 80 -18.19 10.33 -2.60
N PRO A 81 -18.89 9.32 -3.15
CA PRO A 81 -18.31 7.98 -3.36
C PRO A 81 -17.15 8.00 -4.35
N PHE A 82 -17.07 9.00 -5.23
CA PHE A 82 -15.95 9.15 -6.17
C PHE A 82 -14.60 9.27 -5.44
N TRP A 83 -14.51 10.13 -4.42
CA TRP A 83 -13.28 10.35 -3.68
C TRP A 83 -12.92 9.18 -2.77
N GLN A 84 -13.92 8.50 -2.20
CA GLN A 84 -13.70 7.27 -1.45
C GLN A 84 -13.07 6.18 -2.32
N VAL A 85 -13.58 5.96 -3.54
CA VAL A 85 -13.01 4.98 -4.48
C VAL A 85 -11.63 5.41 -4.96
N TRP A 86 -11.41 6.71 -5.23
CA TRP A 86 -10.11 7.23 -5.62
C TRP A 86 -9.04 6.95 -4.57
N ASP A 87 -9.30 7.32 -3.31
CA ASP A 87 -8.37 7.13 -2.21
C ASP A 87 -8.21 5.64 -1.85
N LEU A 88 -9.26 4.82 -1.96
CA LEU A 88 -9.17 3.36 -1.78
C LEU A 88 -8.28 2.70 -2.84
N LEU A 89 -8.49 3.02 -4.12
CA LEU A 89 -7.67 2.48 -5.21
C LEU A 89 -6.20 2.89 -5.04
N MET A 90 -5.95 4.16 -4.70
CA MET A 90 -4.62 4.64 -4.45
C MET A 90 -3.98 3.97 -3.24
N LEU A 91 -4.69 3.82 -2.11
CA LEU A 91 -4.21 3.12 -0.92
C LEU A 91 -3.76 1.70 -1.27
N TRP A 92 -4.62 0.93 -1.94
CA TRP A 92 -4.34 -0.45 -2.28
C TRP A 92 -3.22 -0.57 -3.31
N LEU A 93 -3.28 0.20 -4.40
CA LEU A 93 -2.25 0.13 -5.45
C LEU A 93 -0.91 0.64 -4.94
N ALA A 94 -0.86 1.75 -4.21
CA ALA A 94 0.40 2.33 -3.73
C ALA A 94 1.05 1.42 -2.70
N GLN A 95 0.27 0.89 -1.75
CA GLN A 95 0.80 0.00 -0.72
C GLN A 95 1.28 -1.31 -1.32
N LEU A 96 0.51 -1.95 -2.22
CA LEU A 96 0.94 -3.20 -2.87
C LEU A 96 2.11 -2.99 -3.83
N HIS A 97 2.15 -1.88 -4.57
CA HIS A 97 3.28 -1.51 -5.42
C HIS A 97 4.55 -1.29 -4.59
N GLY A 98 4.45 -0.50 -3.51
CA GLY A 98 5.53 -0.25 -2.57
C GLY A 98 6.04 -1.54 -1.91
N THR A 99 5.13 -2.40 -1.43
CA THR A 99 5.48 -3.69 -0.81
C THR A 99 6.22 -4.60 -1.77
N ASN A 100 5.81 -4.69 -3.05
CA ASN A 100 6.54 -5.48 -4.04
C ASN A 100 7.91 -4.87 -4.37
N GLY A 101 8.02 -3.54 -4.47
CA GLY A 101 9.30 -2.85 -4.66
C GLY A 101 10.27 -3.08 -3.50
N VAL A 102 9.81 -2.85 -2.26
CA VAL A 102 10.63 -3.02 -1.05
C VAL A 102 10.99 -4.49 -0.84
N ARG A 103 10.12 -5.44 -1.21
CA ARG A 103 10.48 -6.88 -1.19
C ARG A 103 11.70 -7.16 -2.07
N THR A 104 11.77 -6.57 -3.27
CA THR A 104 12.92 -6.70 -4.16
C THR A 104 14.16 -6.09 -3.51
N VAL A 105 14.06 -4.88 -2.97
CA VAL A 105 15.16 -4.23 -2.22
C VAL A 105 15.65 -5.12 -1.06
N ILE A 106 14.75 -5.70 -0.26
CA ILE A 106 15.13 -6.60 0.84
C ILE A 106 15.86 -7.85 0.31
N ASN A 107 15.42 -8.42 -0.81
CA ASN A 107 16.10 -9.57 -1.40
C ASN A 107 17.51 -9.23 -1.87
N ASP A 108 17.69 -8.02 -2.42
CA ASP A 108 18.95 -7.60 -3.03
C ASP A 108 19.96 -7.09 -2.00
N TYR A 109 19.51 -6.46 -0.92
CA TYR A 109 20.37 -5.80 0.07
C TYR A 109 20.54 -6.55 1.40
N ALA A 110 19.63 -7.46 1.77
CA ALA A 110 19.79 -8.23 3.01
C ALA A 110 20.68 -9.46 2.77
N GLU A 111 21.93 -9.39 3.24
CA GLU A 111 22.93 -10.47 3.08
C GLU A 111 22.59 -11.73 3.91
N ARG A 112 22.13 -11.54 5.15
CA ARG A 112 21.83 -12.64 6.07
C ARG A 112 20.39 -13.11 5.93
N ASP A 113 20.17 -14.43 5.84
CA ASP A 113 18.85 -15.02 5.68
C ASP A 113 17.89 -14.69 6.83
N VAL A 114 18.39 -14.67 8.07
CA VAL A 114 17.58 -14.31 9.26
C VAL A 114 17.11 -12.86 9.18
N THR A 115 17.98 -11.94 8.80
CA THR A 115 17.62 -10.52 8.63
C THR A 115 16.60 -10.36 7.50
N ARG A 116 16.82 -11.02 6.37
CA ARG A 116 15.88 -11.01 5.23
C ARG A 116 14.50 -11.52 5.62
N PHE A 117 14.43 -12.59 6.43
CA PHE A 117 13.17 -13.13 6.94
C PHE A 117 12.41 -12.10 7.79
N TRP A 118 13.06 -11.52 8.80
CA TRP A 118 12.43 -10.55 9.69
C TRP A 118 12.01 -9.26 8.98
N LEU A 119 12.81 -8.76 8.04
CA LEU A 119 12.45 -7.59 7.23
C LEU A 119 11.20 -7.84 6.39
N LYS A 120 11.08 -9.02 5.78
CA LYS A 120 9.86 -9.38 5.02
C LYS A 120 8.65 -9.54 5.94
N MET A 121 8.82 -10.14 7.10
CA MET A 121 7.74 -10.27 8.08
C MET A 121 7.23 -8.90 8.53
N ALA A 122 8.14 -7.98 8.88
CA ALA A 122 7.80 -6.61 9.24
C ALA A 122 7.09 -5.88 8.08
N LEU A 123 7.60 -6.02 6.86
CA LEU A 123 7.00 -5.43 5.66
C LEU A 123 5.56 -5.91 5.45
N TYR A 124 5.32 -7.23 5.50
CA TYR A 124 3.98 -7.78 5.28
C TYR A 124 3.03 -7.44 6.42
N LEU A 125 3.50 -7.44 7.67
CA LEU A 125 2.70 -7.01 8.81
C LEU A 125 2.27 -5.55 8.67
N ALA A 126 3.22 -4.65 8.38
CA ALA A 126 2.93 -3.24 8.15
C ALA A 126 1.96 -3.04 6.97
N THR A 127 2.16 -3.78 5.88
CA THR A 127 1.26 -3.77 4.71
C THR A 127 -0.18 -4.11 5.10
N VAL A 128 -0.37 -5.20 5.85
CA VAL A 128 -1.71 -5.63 6.28
C VAL A 128 -2.34 -4.60 7.20
N ILE A 129 -1.58 -4.08 8.18
CA ILE A 129 -2.08 -3.06 9.11
C ILE A 129 -2.53 -1.82 8.33
N VAL A 130 -1.69 -1.28 7.44
CA VAL A 130 -2.02 -0.06 6.67
C VAL A 130 -3.23 -0.29 5.77
N LEU A 131 -3.32 -1.42 5.07
CA LEU A 131 -4.47 -1.72 4.21
C LEU A 131 -5.76 -1.87 5.01
N VAL A 132 -5.74 -2.61 6.12
CA VAL A 132 -6.93 -2.84 6.93
C VAL A 132 -7.36 -1.55 7.61
N VAL A 133 -6.47 -0.89 8.34
CA VAL A 133 -6.79 0.35 9.05
C VAL A 133 -7.19 1.44 8.07
N GLY A 134 -6.45 1.63 6.97
CA GLY A 134 -6.80 2.64 5.97
C GLY A 134 -8.15 2.37 5.29
N THR A 135 -8.44 1.11 4.95
CA THR A 135 -9.75 0.75 4.37
C THR A 135 -10.88 0.96 5.37
N LEU A 136 -10.67 0.59 6.64
CA LEU A 136 -11.64 0.86 7.71
C LEU A 136 -11.89 2.36 7.83
N VAL A 137 -10.85 3.17 7.94
CA VAL A 137 -10.99 4.63 8.06
C VAL A 137 -11.81 5.21 6.91
N ILE A 138 -11.58 4.80 5.66
CA ILE A 138 -12.36 5.30 4.50
C ILE A 138 -13.85 4.98 4.64
N PHE A 139 -14.22 3.78 5.09
CA PHE A 139 -15.60 3.32 5.12
C PHE A 139 -16.33 3.54 6.46
N THR A 140 -15.59 3.77 7.54
CA THR A 140 -16.15 4.05 8.87
C THR A 140 -16.02 5.53 9.24
N PHE A 141 -15.54 6.37 8.34
CA PHE A 141 -15.51 7.81 8.56
C PHE A 141 -16.93 8.36 8.59
N ASP A 142 -17.29 8.99 9.71
CA ASP A 142 -18.55 9.70 9.86
C ASP A 142 -18.30 11.21 9.68
N PRO A 143 -18.76 11.80 8.55
CA PRO A 143 -18.59 13.24 8.31
C PRO A 143 -19.39 14.10 9.30
N CYS A 144 -20.30 13.50 10.07
CA CYS A 144 -21.14 14.15 11.06
C CYS A 144 -20.67 13.90 12.51
N ALA A 145 -19.47 13.34 12.73
CA ALA A 145 -18.96 13.06 14.07
C ALA A 145 -18.46 14.31 14.86
N ASP A 146 -18.19 15.43 14.19
CA ASP A 146 -17.68 16.66 14.82
C ASP A 146 -18.83 17.61 15.20
N PRO A 147 -19.18 17.81 16.49
CA PRO A 147 -20.29 18.66 16.88
C PRO A 147 -20.22 20.11 16.38
N SER A 148 -19.04 20.59 15.96
CA SER A 148 -18.82 21.93 15.42
C SER A 148 -18.98 22.06 13.90
N GLN A 149 -19.25 20.95 13.19
CA GLN A 149 -19.41 20.96 11.74
C GLN A 149 -20.65 21.75 11.29
N THR A 150 -20.54 22.44 10.14
CA THR A 150 -21.61 23.30 9.59
C THR A 150 -22.23 22.74 8.31
N PHE A 151 -22.03 21.44 8.04
CA PHE A 151 -22.51 20.79 6.82
C PHE A 151 -24.04 20.64 6.81
N ASP A 152 -24.69 21.18 5.77
CA ASP A 152 -26.15 21.07 5.60
C ASP A 152 -26.64 19.62 5.51
N PHE A 153 -25.82 18.70 4.98
CA PHE A 153 -26.17 17.27 4.89
C PHE A 153 -26.08 16.53 6.24
N CYS A 154 -25.44 17.14 7.25
CA CYS A 154 -25.42 16.62 8.63
C CYS A 154 -26.52 17.25 9.50
N ARG A 155 -27.26 18.23 8.97
CA ARG A 155 -28.30 18.93 9.72
C ARG A 155 -29.49 18.00 9.92
N PRO A 156 -29.95 17.78 11.16
CA PRO A 156 -31.12 16.95 11.38
C PRO A 156 -32.36 17.68 10.84
N ALA A 157 -33.29 16.97 10.20
CA ALA A 157 -34.48 17.49 9.50
C ALA A 157 -35.53 18.19 10.42
N ILE A 158 -35.13 18.58 11.63
CA ILE A 158 -36.00 19.15 12.67
C ILE A 158 -36.21 20.65 12.45
N ASP A 159 -35.38 21.30 11.62
CA ASP A 159 -35.49 22.73 11.29
C ASP A 159 -36.69 23.04 10.35
N ASP A 160 -37.35 22.02 9.78
CA ASP A 160 -38.60 22.14 9.02
C ASP A 160 -39.87 22.05 9.91
N VAL A 161 -39.74 21.93 11.23
CA VAL A 161 -40.90 22.02 12.14
C VAL A 161 -41.37 23.47 12.18
N PRO A 162 -42.58 23.80 11.67
CA PRO A 162 -43.10 25.16 11.77
C PRO A 162 -43.11 25.54 13.24
N THR A 163 -42.44 26.64 13.57
CA THR A 163 -42.48 27.21 14.91
C THR A 163 -43.95 27.54 15.19
N VAL A 164 -44.62 26.75 16.02
CA VAL A 164 -45.97 27.05 16.47
C VAL A 164 -45.84 28.32 17.31
N THR A 165 -46.13 29.47 16.70
CA THR A 165 -46.33 30.72 17.42
C THR A 165 -47.49 30.52 18.37
N SER A 166 -47.20 30.35 19.67
CA SER A 166 -48.24 30.44 20.70
C SER A 166 -48.93 31.80 20.56
N PRO A 167 -50.28 31.86 20.47
CA PRO A 167 -50.98 33.13 20.51
C PRO A 167 -50.71 33.76 21.87
N GLY A 168 -50.21 34.99 21.87
CA GLY A 168 -49.98 35.74 23.09
C GLY A 168 -51.27 35.85 23.91
N THR A 169 -51.15 35.56 25.20
CA THR A 169 -52.08 35.95 26.26
C THR A 169 -51.31 36.69 27.32
#